data_AF-A0A943JNS0-F1
#
_entry.id   AF-A0A943JNS0-F1
#
_cell.length_a   1.000
_cell.length_b   1.000
_cell.length_c   1.000
_cell.angle_alpha   90.00
_cell.angle_beta   90.00
_cell.angle_gamma   90.00
#
_symmetry.space_group_name_H-M   'P 1'
#
loop_
_entity.id
_entity.type
_entity.pdbx_description
1 polymer ?
#
loop_
_entity_poly.entity_id
_entity_poly.type
_entity_poly.pdbx_seq_one_letter_code
_entity_poly.pdbx_strand_id
1 'polypeptide(L)'
;VEGAVTIEDKLPEGMNLVNNDGTWEEQDGILRKIIPEINPGETKEYTVVLNWNTAENNMGEKDNVINIVDTQNVPGFIDNNDKDNTSNANVIISVETGELPIGLILALVALVGLETVTLRYAVVLTKRQKKKVNKK
;
A
#
# COMPACT_ATOMS: atom_id res chain seq x y z
N VAL A 1 -23.69 -34.95 3.60
CA VAL A 1 -22.43 -35.53 3.09
C VAL A 1 -21.38 -34.49 3.36
N GLU A 2 -20.36 -34.83 4.16
CA GLU A 2 -19.23 -33.95 4.40
C GLU A 2 -18.37 -33.88 3.14
N GLY A 3 -17.98 -32.66 2.77
CA GLY A 3 -17.06 -32.39 1.68
C GLY A 3 -15.75 -31.80 2.17
N ALA A 4 -14.75 -31.81 1.29
CA ALA A 4 -13.52 -31.06 1.44
C ALA A 4 -13.36 -30.10 0.28
N VAL A 5 -12.80 -28.91 0.54
CA VAL A 5 -12.59 -27.86 -0.47
C VAL A 5 -11.13 -27.41 -0.42
N THR A 6 -10.53 -27.23 -1.59
CA THR A 6 -9.23 -26.55 -1.71
C THR A 6 -9.45 -25.17 -2.32
N ILE A 7 -8.95 -24.14 -1.63
CA ILE A 7 -8.97 -22.76 -2.10
C ILE A 7 -7.55 -22.25 -2.40
N GLU A 8 -7.47 -21.32 -3.35
CA GLU A 8 -6.28 -20.55 -3.67
C GLU A 8 -6.60 -19.06 -3.68
N ASP A 9 -5.90 -18.29 -2.85
CA ASP A 9 -5.99 -16.84 -2.78
C ASP A 9 -4.74 -16.21 -3.40
N LYS A 10 -4.91 -15.56 -4.54
CA LYS A 10 -3.84 -14.80 -5.19
C LYS A 10 -3.73 -13.44 -4.53
N LEU A 11 -2.63 -13.26 -3.80
CA LEU A 11 -2.37 -12.03 -3.06
C LEU A 11 -2.26 -10.83 -4.01
N PRO A 12 -2.70 -9.64 -3.57
CA PRO A 12 -2.55 -8.44 -4.37
C PRO A 12 -1.07 -8.08 -4.53
N GLU A 13 -0.72 -7.52 -5.68
CA GLU A 13 0.68 -7.18 -5.97
C GLU A 13 1.25 -6.21 -4.93
N GLY A 14 2.47 -6.51 -4.47
CA GLY A 14 3.14 -5.72 -3.45
C GLY A 14 2.62 -5.99 -2.03
N MET A 15 1.85 -7.06 -1.83
CA MET A 15 1.46 -7.53 -0.50
C MET A 15 2.09 -8.89 -0.18
N ASN A 16 2.40 -9.12 1.09
CA ASN A 16 2.93 -10.40 1.60
C ASN A 16 2.22 -10.80 2.90
N LEU A 17 2.16 -12.09 3.23
CA LEU A 17 1.52 -12.58 4.45
C LEU A 17 2.30 -12.15 5.71
N VAL A 18 1.61 -11.59 6.72
CA VAL A 18 2.26 -11.08 7.95
C VAL A 18 2.57 -12.20 8.94
N ASN A 19 1.64 -13.14 9.13
CA ASN A 19 1.72 -14.18 10.15
C ASN A 19 1.02 -15.44 9.65
N ASN A 20 1.75 -16.30 8.94
CA ASN A 20 1.25 -17.62 8.62
C ASN A 20 1.21 -18.46 9.91
N ASP A 21 0.02 -18.84 10.35
CA ASP A 21 -0.19 -19.75 11.49
C ASP A 21 0.16 -21.22 11.16
N GLY A 22 0.69 -21.46 9.95
CA GLY A 22 1.05 -22.77 9.42
C GLY A 22 -0.11 -23.48 8.74
N THR A 23 -1.29 -22.86 8.69
CA THR A 23 -2.49 -23.44 8.07
C THR A 23 -2.65 -23.05 6.60
N TRP A 24 -1.79 -22.19 6.09
CA TRP A 24 -1.74 -21.77 4.69
C TRP A 24 -0.43 -22.23 4.05
N GLU A 25 -0.52 -22.77 2.85
CA GLU A 25 0.65 -23.05 2.01
C GLU A 25 0.88 -21.82 1.12
N GLU A 26 2.02 -21.15 1.27
CA GLU A 26 2.35 -19.97 0.46
C GLU A 26 3.38 -20.34 -0.61
N GLN A 27 3.05 -20.07 -1.87
CA GLN A 27 3.97 -20.21 -2.99
C GLN A 27 3.70 -19.13 -4.03
N ASP A 28 4.76 -18.40 -4.42
CA ASP A 28 4.73 -17.41 -5.50
C ASP A 28 3.59 -16.36 -5.40
N GLY A 29 3.27 -15.92 -4.17
CA GLY A 29 2.19 -14.95 -3.91
C GLY A 29 0.78 -15.55 -3.95
N ILE A 30 0.67 -16.87 -3.94
CA ILE A 30 -0.59 -17.61 -3.84
C ILE A 30 -0.65 -18.31 -2.48
N LEU A 31 -1.74 -18.11 -1.76
CA LEU A 31 -2.04 -18.83 -0.52
C LEU A 31 -3.02 -19.98 -0.81
N ARG A 32 -2.62 -21.21 -0.53
CA ARG A 32 -3.46 -22.39 -0.66
C ARG A 32 -3.90 -22.91 0.70
N LYS A 33 -5.16 -23.35 0.79
CA LYS A 33 -5.72 -23.99 1.99
C LYS A 33 -6.65 -25.14 1.63
N ILE A 34 -6.50 -26.24 2.37
CA ILE A 34 -7.43 -27.37 2.35
C ILE A 34 -8.38 -27.24 3.54
N ILE A 35 -9.67 -27.31 3.28
CA ILE A 35 -10.75 -27.27 4.27
C ILE A 35 -11.33 -28.70 4.31
N PRO A 36 -10.90 -29.55 5.27
CA PRO A 36 -11.15 -31.00 5.19
C PRO A 36 -12.58 -31.45 5.50
N GLU A 37 -13.44 -30.58 6.04
CA GLU A 37 -14.80 -30.93 6.46
C GLU A 37 -15.70 -29.70 6.29
N ILE A 38 -16.65 -29.72 5.37
CA ILE A 38 -17.69 -28.70 5.22
C ILE A 38 -19.03 -29.37 4.86
N ASN A 39 -20.08 -29.01 5.60
CA ASN A 39 -21.42 -29.54 5.37
C ASN A 39 -22.21 -28.69 4.37
N PRO A 40 -23.24 -29.25 3.71
CA PRO A 40 -24.13 -28.47 2.86
C PRO A 40 -24.80 -27.33 3.64
N GLY A 41 -24.63 -26.10 3.17
CA GLY A 41 -25.15 -24.89 3.82
C GLY A 41 -24.29 -24.37 4.98
N GLU A 42 -23.14 -24.98 5.27
CA GLU A 42 -22.17 -24.46 6.23
C GLU A 42 -21.30 -23.37 5.58
N THR A 43 -21.00 -22.32 6.35
CA THR A 43 -20.07 -21.26 5.96
C THR A 43 -18.89 -21.27 6.91
N LYS A 44 -17.68 -21.18 6.36
CA LYS A 44 -16.44 -20.97 7.14
C LYS A 44 -15.80 -19.67 6.73
N GLU A 45 -15.35 -18.91 7.73
CA GLU A 45 -14.69 -17.63 7.53
C GLU A 45 -13.22 -17.74 7.95
N TYR A 46 -12.33 -17.18 7.13
CA TYR A 46 -10.90 -17.12 7.40
C TYR A 46 -10.41 -15.69 7.22
N THR A 47 -9.62 -15.20 8.18
CA THR A 47 -9.03 -13.86 8.11
C THR A 47 -7.56 -13.98 7.75
N VAL A 48 -7.17 -13.31 6.67
CA VAL A 48 -5.77 -13.19 6.23
C VAL A 48 -5.30 -11.76 6.46
N VAL A 49 -4.13 -11.61 7.08
CA VAL A 49 -3.52 -10.29 7.33
C VAL A 49 -2.30 -10.13 6.44
N LEU A 50 -2.37 -9.14 5.56
CA LEU A 50 -1.33 -8.85 4.58
C LEU A 50 -0.55 -7.59 4.96
N ASN A 51 0.75 -7.63 4.71
CA ASN A 51 1.65 -6.50 4.81
C ASN A 51 1.78 -5.87 3.42
N TRP A 52 1.54 -4.58 3.33
CA TRP A 52 1.79 -3.84 2.09
C TRP A 52 3.24 -3.35 2.04
N ASN A 53 3.93 -3.67 0.95
CA ASN A 53 5.25 -3.12 0.64
C ASN A 53 5.08 -1.72 0.05
N THR A 54 5.42 -0.69 0.84
CA THR A 54 5.14 0.73 0.60
C THR A 54 5.94 1.39 -0.52
N ALA A 55 6.30 0.66 -1.57
CA ALA A 55 6.98 1.21 -2.74
C ALA A 55 5.99 1.93 -3.68
N GLU A 56 6.44 2.97 -4.38
CA GLU A 56 5.60 3.77 -5.29
C GLU A 56 4.93 2.91 -6.37
N ASN A 57 5.62 1.89 -6.88
CA ASN A 57 5.10 0.94 -7.85
C ASN A 57 4.05 -0.04 -7.28
N ASN A 58 3.88 -0.06 -5.96
CA ASN A 58 2.88 -0.88 -5.27
C ASN A 58 1.65 -0.08 -4.82
N MET A 59 1.50 1.16 -5.31
CA MET A 59 0.31 1.98 -5.11
C MET A 59 -0.73 1.73 -6.23
N GLY A 60 -1.91 2.35 -6.10
CA GLY A 60 -2.98 2.29 -7.09
C GLY A 60 -3.93 1.12 -6.87
N GLU A 61 -4.56 0.70 -7.96
CA GLU A 61 -5.54 -0.38 -7.99
C GLU A 61 -4.83 -1.74 -7.90
N LYS A 62 -5.32 -2.61 -6.99
CA LYS A 62 -4.77 -3.93 -6.72
C LYS A 62 -5.90 -4.95 -6.65
N ASP A 63 -5.75 -6.04 -7.39
CA ASP A 63 -6.73 -7.12 -7.42
C ASP A 63 -6.37 -8.23 -6.42
N ASN A 64 -7.36 -8.71 -5.69
CA ASN A 64 -7.32 -9.94 -4.92
C ASN A 64 -8.25 -10.96 -5.58
N VAL A 65 -7.72 -12.14 -5.94
CA VAL A 65 -8.51 -13.19 -6.62
C VAL A 65 -8.48 -14.45 -5.79
N ILE A 66 -9.65 -14.89 -5.32
CA ILE A 66 -9.83 -16.17 -4.62
C ILE A 66 -10.49 -17.16 -5.57
N ASN A 67 -9.99 -18.39 -5.58
CA ASN A 67 -10.53 -19.50 -6.37
C ASN A 67 -10.78 -20.73 -5.51
N ILE A 68 -11.89 -21.42 -5.76
CA ILE A 68 -12.06 -22.83 -5.40
C ILE A 68 -11.45 -23.66 -6.54
N VAL A 69 -10.40 -24.42 -6.22
CA VAL A 69 -9.65 -25.17 -7.25
C VAL A 69 -9.93 -26.67 -7.21
N ASP A 70 -10.48 -27.16 -6.10
CA ASP A 70 -10.86 -28.56 -5.95
C ASP A 70 -11.98 -28.73 -4.92
N THR A 71 -12.89 -29.66 -5.19
CA THR A 71 -14.00 -30.01 -4.30
C THR A 71 -14.12 -31.53 -4.25
N GLN A 72 -14.17 -32.09 -3.06
CA GLN A 72 -14.27 -33.53 -2.84
C GLN A 72 -15.41 -33.84 -1.88
N ASN A 73 -16.01 -35.03 -2.01
CA ASN A 73 -17.02 -35.55 -1.09
C ASN A 73 -16.95 -37.07 -1.03
N VAL A 74 -17.41 -37.67 0.07
CA VAL A 74 -17.31 -39.13 0.28
C VAL A 74 -17.92 -39.96 -0.86
N PRO A 75 -19.11 -39.64 -1.41
CA PRO A 75 -19.69 -40.34 -2.55
C PRO A 75 -18.97 -40.10 -3.90
N GLY A 76 -18.03 -39.16 -3.99
CA GLY A 76 -17.32 -38.84 -5.23
C GLY A 76 -18.16 -38.11 -6.28
N PHE A 77 -19.19 -37.36 -5.87
CA PHE A 77 -19.94 -36.50 -6.79
C PHE A 77 -19.03 -35.39 -7.33
N ILE A 78 -19.17 -35.11 -8.62
CA ILE A 78 -18.45 -34.02 -9.28
C ILE A 78 -19.27 -32.74 -9.09
N ASP A 79 -18.58 -31.63 -8.83
CA ASP A 79 -19.19 -30.30 -8.84
C ASP A 79 -19.85 -30.04 -10.20
N ASN A 80 -21.13 -29.67 -10.17
CA ASN A 80 -21.94 -29.44 -11.36
C ASN A 80 -22.08 -27.95 -11.70
N ASN A 81 -21.50 -27.06 -10.89
CA ASN A 81 -21.51 -25.63 -11.09
C ASN A 81 -20.14 -25.04 -10.73
N ASP A 82 -19.23 -25.00 -11.70
CA ASP A 82 -17.90 -24.43 -11.54
C ASP A 82 -17.84 -22.91 -11.82
N LYS A 83 -18.99 -22.29 -12.14
CA LYS A 83 -19.05 -20.90 -12.61
C LYS A 83 -18.91 -19.87 -11.51
N ASP A 84 -19.13 -20.26 -10.26
CA ASP A 84 -19.05 -19.42 -9.06
C ASP A 84 -17.81 -19.73 -8.21
N ASN A 85 -16.86 -20.49 -8.75
CA ASN A 85 -15.63 -20.86 -8.05
C ASN A 85 -14.58 -19.72 -8.01
N THR A 86 -14.82 -18.57 -8.65
CA THR A 86 -13.90 -17.43 -8.63
C THR A 86 -14.58 -16.18 -8.07
N SER A 87 -13.88 -15.48 -7.17
CA SER A 87 -14.29 -14.16 -6.70
C SER A 87 -13.11 -13.18 -6.79
N ASN A 88 -13.41 -11.94 -7.17
CA ASN A 88 -12.42 -10.86 -7.29
C ASN A 88 -12.83 -9.69 -6.39
N ALA A 89 -11.88 -9.18 -5.63
CA ALA A 89 -12.01 -7.95 -4.88
C ALA A 89 -10.96 -6.95 -5.33
N ASN A 90 -11.32 -5.67 -5.38
CA ASN A 90 -10.44 -4.61 -5.81
C ASN A 90 -10.11 -3.68 -4.62
N VAL A 91 -8.83 -3.38 -4.45
CA VAL A 91 -8.29 -2.57 -3.36
C VAL A 91 -7.53 -1.39 -3.97
N ILE A 92 -7.88 -0.17 -3.56
CA ILE A 92 -7.17 1.04 -4.01
C ILE A 92 -6.28 1.55 -2.89
N ILE A 93 -4.98 1.62 -3.15
CA ILE A 93 -3.98 2.13 -2.22
C ILE A 93 -3.49 3.49 -2.69
N SER A 94 -3.64 4.51 -1.83
CA SER A 94 -3.12 5.85 -2.06
C SER A 94 -2.44 6.37 -0.80
N VAL A 95 -1.40 7.19 -0.99
CA VAL A 95 -0.65 7.85 0.07
C VAL A 95 -0.64 9.34 -0.26
N GLU A 96 -1.11 10.14 0.68
CA GLU A 96 -1.04 11.59 0.60
C GLU A 96 0.15 12.06 1.43
N THR A 97 1.16 12.63 0.77
CA THR A 97 2.22 13.35 1.48
C THR A 97 1.73 14.76 1.75
N GLY A 98 1.75 15.20 3.01
CA GLY A 98 1.31 16.55 3.37
C GLY A 98 2.11 17.63 2.63
N GLU A 99 1.42 18.49 1.88
CA GLU A 99 2.04 19.67 1.28
C GLU A 99 2.46 20.66 2.38
N LEU A 100 3.59 21.36 2.18
CA LEU A 100 3.97 22.44 3.09
C LEU A 100 2.89 23.53 3.05
N PRO A 101 2.38 24.00 4.20
CA PRO A 101 1.37 25.05 4.22
C PRO A 101 1.83 26.28 3.43
N ILE A 102 0.99 26.79 2.53
CA ILE A 102 1.38 27.92 1.67
C ILE A 102 1.83 29.15 2.48
N GLY A 103 1.28 29.34 3.68
CA GLY A 103 1.71 30.39 4.61
C GLY A 103 3.15 30.22 5.10
N LEU A 104 3.60 28.98 5.31
CA LEU A 104 4.99 28.67 5.67
C LEU A 104 5.93 28.97 4.49
N ILE A 105 5.55 28.58 3.27
CA ILE A 105 6.32 28.90 2.06
C ILE A 105 6.49 30.41 1.91
N LEU A 106 5.40 31.18 2.05
CA LEU A 106 5.44 32.64 1.96
C LEU A 106 6.30 33.27 3.06
N ALA A 107 6.23 32.76 4.28
CA ALA A 107 7.06 33.24 5.40
C ALA A 107 8.56 33.01 5.14
N LEU A 108 8.94 31.83 4.63
CA LEU A 108 10.33 31.51 4.29
C LEU A 108 10.84 32.41 3.15
N VAL A 109 10.04 32.63 2.10
CA VAL A 109 10.39 33.54 1.00
C VAL A 109 10.57 34.98 1.50
N ALA A 110 9.69 35.45 2.39
CA ALA A 110 9.81 36.79 2.97
C ALA A 110 11.09 36.95 3.83
N LEU A 111 11.43 35.95 4.64
CA LEU A 111 12.66 35.94 5.45
C LEU A 111 13.92 36.07 4.58
N VAL A 112 14.04 35.23 3.54
CA VAL A 112 15.17 35.31 2.58
C VAL A 112 15.20 36.66 1.89
N GLY A 113 14.04 37.21 1.52
CA GLY A 113 13.92 38.55 0.94
C GLY A 113 14.50 39.65 1.86
N LEU A 114 14.14 39.64 3.15
CA LEU A 114 14.63 40.63 4.12
C LEU A 114 16.15 40.55 4.32
N GLU A 115 16.71 39.35 4.41
CA GLU A 115 18.16 39.15 4.52
C GLU A 115 18.91 39.71 3.31
N THR A 116 18.41 39.46 2.08
CA THR A 116 19.08 39.98 0.87
C THR A 116 19.08 41.50 0.80
N VAL A 117 17.99 42.16 1.21
CA VAL A 117 17.88 43.62 1.22
C VAL A 117 18.81 44.23 2.27
N THR A 118 18.80 43.69 3.48
CA THR A 118 19.65 44.17 4.59
C THR A 118 21.13 44.02 4.27
N LEU A 119 21.55 42.89 3.68
CA LEU A 119 22.92 42.67 3.22
C LEU A 119 23.31 43.67 2.11
N ARG A 120 22.46 43.88 1.09
CA ARG A 120 22.73 44.88 0.03
C ARG A 120 22.90 46.28 0.60
N TYR A 121 22.05 46.66 1.55
CA TYR A 121 22.14 47.96 2.22
C TYR A 121 23.46 48.11 3.00
N ALA A 122 23.85 47.10 3.78
CA ALA A 122 25.12 47.09 4.52
C ALA A 122 26.34 47.20 3.60
N VAL A 123 26.33 46.51 2.45
CA VAL A 123 27.40 46.61 1.43
C VAL A 123 27.50 48.03 0.87
N VAL A 124 26.38 48.69 0.58
CA VAL A 124 26.38 50.08 0.10
C VAL A 124 26.90 51.03 1.18
N LEU A 125 26.46 50.85 2.43
CA LEU A 125 26.88 51.69 3.55
C LEU A 125 28.38 51.59 3.81
N THR A 126 28.92 50.38 3.87
CA THR A 126 30.36 50.12 4.05
C THR A 126 31.19 50.68 2.89
N LYS A 127 30.72 50.56 1.64
CA LYS A 127 31.36 51.22 0.48
C LYS A 127 31.38 52.74 0.62
N ARG A 128 30.27 53.35 1.07
CA ARG A 128 30.18 54.81 1.30
C ARG A 128 31.13 55.29 2.40
N GLN A 129 31.26 54.53 3.50
CA GLN A 129 32.19 54.85 4.59
C GLN A 129 33.65 54.81 4.13
N LYS A 130 34.07 53.74 3.42
CA LYS A 130 35.43 53.64 2.85
C LYS A 130 35.77 54.83 1.93
N LYS A 131 34.82 55.28 1.09
CA LYS A 131 35.01 56.44 0.20
C LYS A 131 35.20 57.77 0.96
N LYS A 132 34.60 57.93 2.15
CA LYS A 132 34.79 59.13 2.98
C LYS A 132 36.15 59.13 3.69
N VAL A 133 36.63 57.96 4.13
CA VAL A 133 37.94 57.82 4.78
C VAL A 133 39.08 58.14 3.80
N ASN A 134 39.03 57.59 2.57
CA ASN A 134 40.07 57.82 1.55
C ASN A 134 40.09 59.26 0.96
N LYS A 135 39.21 60.15 1.40
CA LYS A 135 39.14 61.55 0.95
C LYS A 135 39.72 62.55 1.97
N LYS A 136 40.15 62.08 3.15
CA LYS A 136 40.95 62.86 4.11
C LYS A 136 42.43 62.53 3.92
#